data_AF-A0A1W0XDV9-F1
#
_entry.id   AF-A0A1W0XDV9-F1
#
_cell.length_a   1.000
_cell.length_b   1.000
_cell.length_c   1.000
_cell.angle_alpha   90.00
_cell.angle_beta   90.00
_cell.angle_gamma   90.00
#
_symmetry.space_group_name_H-M   'P 1'
#
loop_
_entity.id
_entity.type
_entity.pdbx_description
1 polymer ?
#
loop_
_entity_poly.entity_id
_entity_poly.type
_entity_poly.pdbx_seq_one_letter_code
_entity_poly.pdbx_strand_id
1 'polypeptide(L)'
;MSGIKDRLNLTDVVRALRDVFAADEVNPDDVKAILRAYRSNPKDWKKYTKFDAARYTRNLLDGGNGKYNVIILCWSEGQGSAIHAHSNSNCFVKVLDGQITETMYSWPEKEDDEEPMHVLKKTQVNVDDVTHINDSLGLHRMENTSHTDTTVTLHVYVPAYQECLTFDERSGHREKCQVVFHQNLENTLELAKEDSPSLPTEQEAETALSIYSRVVDSSRRMATLDGPSTSRGYSSSSSSDEECPHRENELDYSHSEMESFEITFANFSRRDGGKIGRLSLSHNRLRVIPRKISIFKNIQYLDISGNQIDTISAEILSLTHLKVLIAKNNRLTADAVPKDLYQLAELQQLNLGGNPLGRVPEVLSVMKGLTYLHMGSCEIQEIPKNINRLDKLEVLYLGGNRIAEVPEELGFLESLQSLYLNDNQITVLPTTVAHLSQLRSLSLHKNQLSTLPSEIIKLANLREVSLRENPLVRNFVRYLIFQPASLQEIIGRVIKAKNIRYVGLLPPKLIKYLNTAHQCVNSQCRGVYFDSRFEHIKFVDFCGKYKVPFLEYLCSPRCVPRSETSAPEVPPDAQEVDMMKKVLLG
;
A
#
# COMPACT_ATOMS: atom_id res chain seq x y z
N MET A 1 -38.80 -21.48 46.22
CA MET A 1 -37.71 -20.49 46.39
C MET A 1 -36.49 -21.03 45.64
N SER A 2 -36.53 -20.97 44.30
CA SER A 2 -35.84 -19.95 43.48
C SER A 2 -34.32 -20.10 43.53
N GLY A 3 -33.83 -21.23 43.00
CA GLY A 3 -32.43 -21.43 42.65
C GLY A 3 -32.06 -20.52 41.48
N ILE A 4 -30.90 -19.89 41.62
CA ILE A 4 -30.32 -18.86 40.75
C ILE A 4 -30.36 -19.33 39.30
N LYS A 5 -31.17 -18.67 38.45
CA LYS A 5 -31.02 -18.77 36.99
C LYS A 5 -29.66 -18.15 36.66
N ASP A 6 -28.69 -18.99 36.30
CA ASP A 6 -27.40 -18.54 35.81
C ASP A 6 -27.63 -17.48 34.72
N ARG A 7 -26.96 -16.32 34.88
CA ARG A 7 -27.03 -15.25 33.88
C ARG A 7 -26.37 -15.76 32.61
N LEU A 8 -27.11 -15.75 31.50
CA LEU A 8 -26.58 -16.04 30.16
C LEU A 8 -25.34 -15.19 29.90
N ASN A 9 -24.23 -15.82 29.52
CA ASN A 9 -23.04 -15.12 29.04
C ASN A 9 -23.07 -15.01 27.50
N LEU A 10 -22.16 -14.23 26.91
CA LEU A 10 -22.12 -14.03 25.46
C LEU A 10 -21.91 -15.33 24.66
N THR A 11 -21.18 -16.31 25.21
CA THR A 11 -20.98 -17.62 24.55
C THR A 11 -22.29 -18.41 24.49
N ASP A 12 -23.12 -18.35 25.54
CA ASP A 12 -24.44 -18.97 25.55
C ASP A 12 -25.39 -18.29 24.57
N VAL A 13 -25.28 -16.98 24.38
CA VAL A 13 -26.02 -16.23 23.34
C VAL A 13 -25.65 -16.74 21.95
N VAL A 14 -24.36 -16.89 21.65
CA VAL A 14 -23.90 -17.42 20.35
C VAL A 14 -24.40 -18.85 20.14
N ARG A 15 -24.36 -19.70 21.18
CA ARG A 15 -24.89 -21.06 21.12
C ARG A 15 -26.39 -21.08 20.82
N ALA A 16 -27.18 -20.29 21.55
CA ALA A 16 -28.62 -20.20 21.34
C ALA A 16 -28.97 -19.66 19.94
N LEU A 17 -28.19 -18.71 19.42
CA LEU A 17 -28.35 -18.25 18.03
C LEU A 17 -28.05 -19.38 17.04
N ARG A 18 -26.96 -20.14 17.22
CA ARG A 18 -26.65 -21.31 16.38
C ARG A 18 -27.79 -22.32 16.34
N ASP A 19 -28.41 -22.59 17.48
CA ASP A 19 -29.55 -23.52 17.58
C ASP A 19 -30.77 -23.01 16.81
N VAL A 20 -31.09 -21.72 16.95
CA VAL A 20 -32.19 -21.08 16.18
C VAL A 20 -31.91 -21.12 14.68
N PHE A 21 -30.68 -20.83 14.26
CA PHE A 21 -30.26 -20.84 12.86
C PHE A 21 -29.91 -22.24 12.32
N ALA A 22 -30.05 -23.30 13.12
CA ALA A 22 -29.97 -24.68 12.64
C ALA A 22 -31.25 -25.08 11.87
N ALA A 23 -32.40 -24.50 12.22
CA ALA A 23 -33.66 -24.68 11.51
C ALA A 23 -33.67 -23.98 10.13
N ASP A 24 -34.56 -24.41 9.23
CA ASP A 24 -34.71 -23.81 7.90
C ASP A 24 -35.59 -22.55 7.90
N GLU A 25 -36.51 -22.43 8.86
CA GLU A 25 -37.29 -21.23 9.11
C GLU A 25 -36.88 -20.61 10.44
N VAL A 26 -36.52 -19.32 10.43
CA VAL A 26 -36.08 -18.59 11.62
C VAL A 26 -37.09 -17.50 11.95
N ASN A 27 -37.66 -17.56 13.16
CA ASN A 27 -38.55 -16.52 13.65
C ASN A 27 -37.75 -15.32 14.20
N PRO A 28 -37.93 -14.09 13.67
CA PRO A 28 -37.31 -12.88 14.19
C PRO A 28 -37.52 -12.63 15.68
N ASP A 29 -38.65 -13.07 16.25
CA ASP A 29 -38.96 -12.85 17.67
C ASP A 29 -38.11 -13.73 18.59
N ASP A 30 -37.68 -14.91 18.14
CA ASP A 30 -36.78 -15.78 18.90
C ASP A 30 -35.39 -15.15 19.02
N VAL A 31 -34.89 -14.54 17.94
CA VAL A 31 -33.63 -13.79 17.93
C VAL A 31 -33.71 -12.61 18.90
N LYS A 32 -34.82 -11.84 18.87
CA LYS A 32 -35.06 -10.74 19.82
C LYS A 32 -35.12 -11.24 21.27
N ALA A 33 -35.76 -12.38 21.53
CA ALA A 33 -35.88 -12.96 22.86
C ALA A 33 -34.50 -13.35 23.43
N ILE A 34 -33.65 -14.01 22.61
CA ILE A 34 -32.28 -14.37 23.00
C ILE A 34 -31.47 -13.11 23.36
N LEU A 35 -31.49 -12.08 22.51
CA LEU A 35 -30.75 -10.84 22.77
C LEU A 35 -31.28 -10.08 24.00
N ARG A 36 -32.60 -10.08 24.24
CA ARG A 36 -33.21 -9.46 25.43
C ARG A 36 -32.92 -10.21 26.73
N ALA A 37 -32.75 -11.53 26.66
CA ALA A 37 -32.42 -12.36 27.81
C ALA A 37 -30.99 -12.15 28.30
N TYR A 38 -30.07 -11.81 27.38
CA TYR A 38 -28.70 -11.43 27.73
C TYR A 38 -28.66 -10.06 28.43
N ARG A 39 -27.88 -9.97 29.51
CA ARG A 39 -27.55 -8.70 30.17
C ARG A 39 -26.08 -8.41 29.95
N SER A 40 -25.76 -7.24 29.42
CA SER A 40 -24.42 -6.90 29.00
C SER A 40 -23.42 -7.01 30.15
N ASN A 41 -22.31 -7.70 29.91
CA ASN A 41 -21.22 -7.85 30.85
C ASN A 41 -19.89 -7.61 30.12
N PRO A 42 -19.12 -6.54 30.45
CA PRO A 42 -17.85 -6.22 29.82
C PRO A 42 -16.83 -7.37 29.81
N LYS A 43 -16.88 -8.28 30.79
CA LYS A 43 -15.98 -9.45 30.82
C LYS A 43 -16.19 -10.38 29.63
N ASP A 44 -17.40 -10.41 29.07
CA ASP A 44 -17.79 -11.36 28.04
C ASP A 44 -17.44 -10.84 26.64
N TRP A 45 -17.62 -9.52 26.40
CA TRP A 45 -17.47 -8.93 25.07
C TRP A 45 -16.19 -8.12 24.85
N LYS A 46 -15.53 -7.59 25.89
CA LYS A 46 -14.38 -6.68 25.73
C LYS A 46 -13.15 -7.33 25.05
N LYS A 47 -13.03 -8.65 25.12
CA LYS A 47 -11.99 -9.41 24.38
C LYS A 47 -12.20 -9.42 22.86
N TYR A 48 -13.38 -9.04 22.39
CA TYR A 48 -13.71 -8.93 20.97
C TYR A 48 -13.76 -7.48 20.48
N THR A 49 -13.61 -6.48 21.36
CA THR A 49 -13.68 -5.07 20.97
C THR A 49 -12.32 -4.56 20.52
N LYS A 50 -12.28 -3.91 19.36
CA LYS A 50 -11.15 -3.12 18.91
C LYS A 50 -11.63 -1.76 18.48
N PHE A 51 -11.16 -0.69 19.10
CA PHE A 51 -11.52 0.67 18.72
C PHE A 51 -10.56 1.22 17.66
N ASP A 52 -11.06 2.16 16.87
CA ASP A 52 -10.30 2.96 15.90
C ASP A 52 -10.78 4.41 16.04
N ALA A 53 -9.85 5.34 16.21
CA ALA A 53 -10.17 6.75 16.44
C ALA A 53 -10.81 7.39 15.19
N ALA A 54 -10.48 6.90 13.99
CA ALA A 54 -10.92 7.51 12.74
C ALA A 54 -12.28 6.97 12.23
N ARG A 55 -12.73 5.81 12.70
CA ARG A 55 -13.98 5.17 12.26
C ARG A 55 -14.47 4.09 13.22
N TYR A 56 -15.75 3.75 13.14
CA TYR A 56 -16.28 2.63 13.89
C TYR A 56 -15.78 1.31 13.31
N THR A 57 -15.54 0.30 14.15
CA THR A 57 -15.03 -1.01 13.73
C THR A 57 -16.13 -2.06 13.76
N ARG A 58 -15.99 -3.11 12.96
CA ARG A 58 -16.87 -4.28 12.94
C ARG A 58 -16.05 -5.51 13.33
N ASN A 59 -16.20 -6.02 14.54
CA ASN A 59 -15.41 -7.14 15.05
C ASN A 59 -16.23 -8.43 14.95
N LEU A 60 -15.77 -9.41 14.15
CA LEU A 60 -16.51 -10.66 13.97
C LEU A 60 -16.50 -11.46 15.27
N LEU A 61 -17.67 -11.73 15.83
CA LEU A 61 -17.84 -12.58 17.01
C LEU A 61 -18.05 -14.04 16.60
N ASP A 62 -18.95 -14.28 15.65
CA ASP A 62 -19.26 -15.59 15.11
C ASP A 62 -19.62 -15.49 13.62
N GLY A 63 -18.96 -16.29 12.79
CA GLY A 63 -19.22 -16.36 11.34
C GLY A 63 -20.46 -17.18 10.95
N GLY A 64 -21.17 -17.74 11.94
CA GLY A 64 -22.36 -18.54 11.76
C GLY A 64 -22.13 -19.80 10.91
N ASN A 65 -23.21 -20.26 10.30
CA ASN A 65 -23.26 -21.39 9.36
C ASN A 65 -23.53 -20.92 7.91
N GLY A 66 -23.29 -19.64 7.61
CA GLY A 66 -23.65 -18.99 6.35
C GLY A 66 -25.08 -18.43 6.30
N LYS A 67 -25.97 -18.76 7.27
CA LYS A 67 -27.32 -18.18 7.36
C LYS A 67 -27.36 -16.84 8.12
N TYR A 68 -26.36 -16.53 8.94
CA TYR A 68 -26.28 -15.31 9.74
C TYR A 68 -24.83 -14.98 10.13
N ASN A 69 -24.58 -13.74 10.58
CA ASN A 69 -23.33 -13.33 11.21
C ASN A 69 -23.60 -12.58 12.52
N VAL A 70 -22.74 -12.77 13.52
CA VAL A 70 -22.77 -12.02 14.78
C VAL A 70 -21.52 -11.16 14.91
N ILE A 71 -21.71 -9.87 15.13
CA ILE A 71 -20.65 -8.87 15.02
C ILE A 71 -20.75 -7.87 16.16
N ILE A 72 -19.62 -7.50 16.74
CA ILE A 72 -19.54 -6.42 17.72
C ILE A 72 -19.01 -5.17 17.03
N LEU A 73 -19.83 -4.12 16.98
CA LEU A 73 -19.43 -2.81 16.49
C LEU A 73 -18.93 -1.95 17.64
N CYS A 74 -17.80 -1.29 17.43
CA CYS A 74 -17.22 -0.35 18.39
C CYS A 74 -17.22 1.05 17.77
N TRP A 75 -17.92 1.97 18.43
CA TRP A 75 -18.12 3.34 18.00
C TRP A 75 -17.33 4.25 18.93
N SER A 76 -16.27 4.89 18.43
CA SER A 76 -15.60 5.96 19.17
C SER A 76 -16.49 7.22 19.16
N GLU A 77 -16.02 8.28 19.80
CA GLU A 77 -16.78 9.50 20.04
C GLU A 77 -17.20 10.19 18.73
N GLY A 78 -18.48 10.54 18.62
CA GLY A 78 -19.04 11.25 17.46
C GLY A 78 -19.10 10.46 16.16
N GLN A 79 -18.92 9.13 16.19
CA GLN A 79 -18.88 8.31 14.99
C GLN A 79 -20.27 7.85 14.55
N GLY A 80 -20.50 7.81 13.24
CA GLY A 80 -21.74 7.32 12.63
C GLY A 80 -21.50 6.49 11.38
N SER A 81 -22.48 5.66 11.03
CA SER A 81 -22.52 5.01 9.73
C SER A 81 -22.94 5.98 8.63
N ALA A 82 -22.73 5.60 7.37
CA ALA A 82 -23.50 6.20 6.29
C ALA A 82 -24.99 5.83 6.42
N ILE A 83 -25.86 6.55 5.70
CA ILE A 83 -27.24 6.12 5.47
C ILE A 83 -27.17 4.91 4.55
N HIS A 84 -27.76 3.77 4.92
CA HIS A 84 -27.62 2.55 4.14
C HIS A 84 -28.84 1.61 4.20
N ALA A 85 -28.88 0.70 3.23
CA ALA A 85 -29.78 -0.44 3.19
C ALA A 85 -29.07 -1.71 3.69
N HIS A 86 -29.84 -2.73 4.06
CA HIS A 86 -29.38 -4.05 4.50
C HIS A 86 -29.52 -5.13 3.41
N SER A 87 -29.79 -4.74 2.16
CA SER A 87 -29.92 -5.66 1.03
C SER A 87 -30.95 -6.77 1.30
N ASN A 88 -32.12 -6.38 1.83
CA ASN A 88 -33.21 -7.26 2.30
C ASN A 88 -32.88 -8.14 3.51
N SER A 89 -31.81 -7.84 4.25
CA SER A 89 -31.45 -8.56 5.47
C SER A 89 -32.08 -7.92 6.70
N ASN A 90 -32.47 -8.75 7.67
CA ASN A 90 -32.83 -8.31 9.01
C ASN A 90 -31.55 -8.05 9.81
N CYS A 91 -31.48 -6.91 10.50
CA CYS A 91 -30.43 -6.60 11.46
C CYS A 91 -31.05 -6.46 12.86
N PHE A 92 -30.61 -7.27 13.81
CA PHE A 92 -30.95 -7.09 15.22
C PHE A 92 -29.76 -6.48 15.94
N VAL A 93 -29.98 -5.40 16.68
CA VAL A 93 -28.92 -4.66 17.35
C VAL A 93 -29.20 -4.61 18.84
N LYS A 94 -28.24 -5.08 19.65
CA LYS A 94 -28.25 -4.91 21.10
C LYS A 94 -27.13 -3.97 21.54
N VAL A 95 -27.44 -2.96 22.35
CA VAL A 95 -26.40 -2.09 22.90
C VAL A 95 -25.75 -2.79 24.09
N LEU A 96 -24.43 -2.99 24.00
CA LEU A 96 -23.63 -3.62 25.05
C LEU A 96 -23.03 -2.59 26.01
N ASP A 97 -22.68 -1.42 25.51
CA ASP A 97 -22.11 -0.33 26.32
C ASP A 97 -22.42 1.02 25.67
N GLY A 98 -22.60 2.06 26.48
CA GLY A 98 -22.94 3.39 26.01
C GLY A 98 -24.36 3.51 25.43
N GLN A 99 -24.51 4.32 24.39
CA GLN A 99 -25.80 4.65 23.82
C GLN A 99 -25.65 4.98 22.34
N ILE A 100 -26.58 4.50 21.52
CA ILE A 100 -26.56 4.76 20.08
C ILE A 100 -27.88 5.40 19.62
N THR A 101 -27.78 6.29 18.65
CA THR A 101 -28.93 6.91 18.02
C THR A 101 -29.16 6.29 16.64
N GLU A 102 -30.36 5.75 16.43
CA GLU A 102 -30.84 5.23 15.15
C GLU A 102 -31.71 6.29 14.47
N THR A 103 -31.32 6.73 13.28
CA THR A 103 -32.11 7.64 12.45
C THR A 103 -32.59 6.89 11.20
N MET A 104 -33.91 6.77 11.04
CA MET A 104 -34.57 6.16 9.89
C MET A 104 -34.90 7.22 8.84
N TYR A 105 -34.73 6.87 7.57
CA TYR A 105 -34.97 7.71 6.40
C TYR A 105 -35.92 7.02 5.42
N SER A 106 -36.68 7.81 4.66
CA SER A 106 -37.48 7.29 3.56
C SER A 106 -36.59 6.86 2.39
N TRP A 107 -37.10 5.96 1.56
CA TRP A 107 -36.48 5.66 0.26
C TRP A 107 -36.66 6.86 -0.68
N PRO A 108 -35.69 7.16 -1.57
CA PRO A 108 -35.86 8.17 -2.62
C PRO A 108 -37.03 7.81 -3.55
N GLU A 109 -37.84 8.79 -3.94
CA GLU A 109 -39.03 8.55 -4.77
C GLU A 109 -38.67 8.12 -6.21
N LYS A 110 -37.53 8.58 -6.75
CA LYS A 110 -36.97 8.15 -8.05
C LYS A 110 -35.48 7.84 -7.95
N GLU A 111 -35.01 6.94 -8.82
CA GLU A 111 -33.63 6.46 -8.81
C GLU A 111 -32.56 7.51 -9.20
N ASP A 112 -32.98 8.59 -9.87
CA ASP A 112 -32.11 9.65 -10.42
C ASP A 112 -32.46 11.06 -9.88
N ASP A 113 -33.36 11.17 -8.91
CA ASP A 113 -33.67 12.48 -8.30
C ASP A 113 -32.58 12.83 -7.27
N GLU A 114 -31.86 13.93 -7.51
CA GLU A 114 -30.92 14.50 -6.55
C GLU A 114 -31.66 15.33 -5.49
N GLU A 115 -32.35 14.65 -4.57
CA GLU A 115 -33.07 15.28 -3.45
C GLU A 115 -32.53 14.85 -2.08
N PRO A 116 -32.56 15.74 -1.07
CA PRO A 116 -32.12 15.41 0.29
C PRO A 116 -32.93 14.27 0.91
N MET A 117 -32.25 13.43 1.70
CA MET A 117 -32.88 12.32 2.40
C MET A 117 -33.85 12.80 3.49
N HIS A 118 -35.09 12.32 3.50
CA HIS A 118 -36.08 12.69 4.51
C HIS A 118 -36.05 11.76 5.74
N VAL A 119 -35.88 12.34 6.92
CA VAL A 119 -35.90 11.61 8.20
C VAL A 119 -37.33 11.21 8.55
N LEU A 120 -37.56 9.90 8.76
CA LEU A 120 -38.83 9.35 9.22
C LEU A 120 -38.92 9.33 10.76
N LYS A 121 -37.85 8.89 11.42
CA LYS A 121 -37.84 8.68 12.87
C LYS A 121 -36.42 8.71 13.40
N LYS A 122 -36.23 9.30 14.58
CA LYS A 122 -34.97 9.25 15.33
C LYS A 122 -35.23 8.61 16.70
N THR A 123 -34.51 7.55 17.01
CA THR A 123 -34.70 6.74 18.23
C THR A 123 -33.37 6.60 18.95
N GLN A 124 -33.37 6.83 20.26
CA GLN A 124 -32.20 6.61 21.11
C GLN A 124 -32.31 5.22 21.75
N VAL A 125 -31.24 4.43 21.67
CA VAL A 125 -31.19 3.04 22.14
C VAL A 125 -30.11 2.94 23.22
N ASN A 126 -30.49 2.49 24.42
CA ASN A 126 -29.62 2.46 25.59
C ASN A 126 -29.02 1.07 25.80
N VAL A 127 -28.02 0.97 26.69
CA VAL A 127 -27.47 -0.33 27.14
C VAL A 127 -28.59 -1.31 27.47
N ASP A 128 -28.40 -2.54 27.00
CA ASP A 128 -29.33 -3.68 27.09
C ASP A 128 -30.59 -3.63 26.24
N ASP A 129 -30.94 -2.48 25.65
CA ASP A 129 -32.03 -2.39 24.67
C ASP A 129 -31.70 -3.16 23.39
N VAL A 130 -32.74 -3.66 22.72
CA VAL A 130 -32.65 -4.37 21.43
C VAL A 130 -33.54 -3.69 20.41
N THR A 131 -32.94 -3.21 19.32
CA THR A 131 -33.66 -2.70 18.14
C THR A 131 -33.58 -3.70 16.98
N HIS A 132 -34.50 -3.57 16.03
CA HIS A 132 -34.60 -4.41 14.84
C HIS A 132 -34.83 -3.54 13.62
N ILE A 133 -33.99 -3.79 12.62
CA ILE A 133 -33.87 -2.95 11.44
C ILE A 133 -34.05 -3.84 10.21
N ASN A 134 -34.84 -3.34 9.27
CA ASN A 134 -35.14 -4.00 8.02
C ASN A 134 -35.45 -2.94 6.97
N ASP A 135 -35.06 -3.19 5.71
CA ASP A 135 -35.26 -2.29 4.57
C ASP A 135 -36.73 -1.93 4.31
N SER A 136 -37.66 -2.80 4.69
CA SER A 136 -39.11 -2.54 4.66
C SER A 136 -39.57 -1.44 5.64
N LEU A 137 -38.75 -1.12 6.65
CA LEU A 137 -39.00 -0.03 7.59
C LEU A 137 -38.41 1.30 7.11
N GLY A 138 -37.51 1.27 6.12
CA GLY A 138 -36.79 2.42 5.58
C GLY A 138 -35.28 2.22 5.58
N LEU A 139 -34.57 3.25 5.11
CA LEU A 139 -33.12 3.35 5.21
C LEU A 139 -32.73 3.81 6.60
N HIS A 140 -31.49 3.56 7.04
CA HIS A 140 -31.10 3.95 8.40
C HIS A 140 -29.65 4.40 8.53
N ARG A 141 -29.40 5.11 9.62
CA ARG A 141 -28.08 5.52 10.10
C ARG A 141 -27.99 5.29 11.60
N MET A 142 -26.90 4.67 12.05
CA MET A 142 -26.59 4.52 13.47
C MET A 142 -25.39 5.38 13.86
N GLU A 143 -25.52 6.14 14.95
CA GLU A 143 -24.54 7.14 15.37
C GLU A 143 -24.34 7.12 16.89
N ASN A 144 -23.08 7.07 17.31
CA ASN A 144 -22.68 7.48 18.65
C ASN A 144 -22.60 9.00 18.69
N THR A 145 -23.63 9.62 19.25
CA THR A 145 -23.72 11.09 19.38
C THR A 145 -22.91 11.64 20.55
N SER A 146 -22.35 10.79 21.41
CA SER A 146 -21.48 11.24 22.51
C SER A 146 -20.12 11.68 21.96
N HIS A 147 -19.65 12.84 22.43
CA HIS A 147 -18.31 13.36 22.15
C HIS A 147 -17.27 12.95 23.19
N THR A 148 -17.69 12.22 24.23
CA THR A 148 -16.84 11.84 25.38
C THR A 148 -16.81 10.35 25.62
N ASP A 149 -17.87 9.64 25.25
CA ASP A 149 -18.04 8.23 25.58
C ASP A 149 -18.09 7.38 24.31
N THR A 150 -17.36 6.27 24.35
CA THR A 150 -17.45 5.24 23.33
C THR A 150 -18.71 4.40 23.50
N THR A 151 -19.18 3.77 22.43
CA THR A 151 -20.36 2.89 22.44
C THR A 151 -20.02 1.54 21.83
N VAL A 152 -20.62 0.45 22.33
CA VAL A 152 -20.43 -0.91 21.81
C VAL A 152 -21.79 -1.54 21.53
N THR A 153 -21.97 -2.10 20.34
CA THR A 153 -23.22 -2.75 19.93
C THR A 153 -22.96 -4.15 19.37
N LEU A 154 -23.90 -5.07 19.60
CA LEU A 154 -23.93 -6.42 19.03
C LEU A 154 -24.94 -6.46 17.90
N HIS A 155 -24.51 -6.82 16.70
CA HIS A 155 -25.31 -6.90 15.48
C HIS A 155 -25.46 -8.35 15.05
N VAL A 156 -26.69 -8.77 14.73
CA VAL A 156 -27.01 -10.06 14.13
C VAL A 156 -27.65 -9.81 12.77
N TYR A 157 -26.97 -10.21 11.69
CA TYR A 157 -27.44 -10.03 10.31
C TYR A 157 -28.04 -11.32 9.74
N VAL A 158 -29.23 -11.25 9.14
CA VAL A 158 -29.99 -12.40 8.65
C VAL A 158 -30.71 -12.09 7.32
N PRO A 159 -30.26 -12.61 6.16
CA PRO A 159 -29.01 -13.37 5.98
C PRO A 159 -27.77 -12.47 6.11
N ALA A 160 -26.59 -13.07 6.12
CA ALA A 160 -25.35 -12.32 5.98
C ALA A 160 -25.24 -11.72 4.57
N TYR A 161 -24.84 -10.46 4.46
CA TYR A 161 -24.57 -9.78 3.19
C TYR A 161 -23.15 -9.20 3.17
N GLN A 162 -22.56 -9.16 1.98
CA GLN A 162 -21.21 -8.61 1.76
C GLN A 162 -21.24 -7.24 1.08
N GLU A 163 -22.39 -6.84 0.55
CA GLU A 163 -22.59 -5.60 -0.20
C GLU A 163 -23.88 -4.91 0.24
N CYS A 164 -23.85 -3.58 0.35
CA CYS A 164 -25.01 -2.75 0.65
C CYS A 164 -25.00 -1.46 -0.16
N LEU A 165 -26.17 -0.84 -0.29
CA LEU A 165 -26.30 0.50 -0.84
C LEU A 165 -26.13 1.53 0.27
N THR A 166 -25.33 2.55 0.01
CA THR A 166 -25.19 3.74 0.85
C THR A 166 -25.72 4.96 0.12
N PHE A 167 -26.17 5.96 0.88
CA PHE A 167 -26.85 7.14 0.36
C PHE A 167 -26.21 8.40 0.94
N ASP A 168 -25.96 9.39 0.08
CA ASP A 168 -25.60 10.74 0.52
C ASP A 168 -26.83 11.45 1.12
N GLU A 169 -26.68 12.08 2.28
CA GLU A 169 -27.80 12.71 2.98
C GLU A 169 -28.36 13.94 2.23
N ARG A 170 -27.53 14.65 1.45
CA ARG A 170 -27.89 15.92 0.80
C ARG A 170 -28.44 15.71 -0.60
N SER A 171 -27.89 14.75 -1.34
CA SER A 171 -28.29 14.49 -2.72
C SER A 171 -29.10 13.22 -2.91
N GLY A 172 -29.19 12.35 -1.91
CA GLY A 172 -29.83 11.04 -2.06
C GLY A 172 -29.06 10.09 -2.99
N HIS A 173 -27.88 10.50 -3.49
CA HIS A 173 -27.08 9.73 -4.41
C HIS A 173 -26.69 8.38 -3.80
N ARG A 174 -26.94 7.30 -4.57
CA ARG A 174 -26.71 5.92 -4.13
C ARG A 174 -25.38 5.37 -4.62
N GLU A 175 -24.60 4.77 -3.73
CA GLU A 175 -23.35 4.08 -4.05
C GLU A 175 -23.34 2.65 -3.47
N LYS A 176 -22.79 1.69 -4.22
CA LYS A 176 -22.58 0.32 -3.72
C LYS A 176 -21.31 0.23 -2.90
N CYS A 177 -21.44 -0.21 -1.65
CA CYS A 177 -20.32 -0.38 -0.73
C CYS A 177 -20.18 -1.84 -0.24
N GLN A 178 -18.94 -2.30 -0.14
CA GLN A 178 -18.58 -3.60 0.43
C GLN A 178 -18.52 -3.52 1.96
N VAL A 179 -19.16 -4.48 2.64
CA VAL A 179 -19.13 -4.60 4.10
C VAL A 179 -17.84 -5.28 4.53
N VAL A 180 -17.14 -4.68 5.49
CA VAL A 180 -15.79 -5.05 5.89
C VAL A 180 -15.73 -5.41 7.37
N PHE A 181 -15.22 -6.61 7.68
CA PHE A 181 -15.06 -7.12 9.06
C PHE A 181 -13.60 -7.13 9.51
N HIS A 182 -13.38 -6.91 10.80
CA HIS A 182 -12.13 -7.13 11.51
C HIS A 182 -12.15 -8.56 12.10
N GLN A 183 -11.22 -9.41 11.67
CA GLN A 183 -11.07 -10.79 12.18
C GLN A 183 -9.91 -10.84 13.17
N ASN A 184 -10.19 -11.27 14.40
CA ASN A 184 -9.17 -11.52 15.41
C ASN A 184 -8.77 -13.01 15.34
N LEU A 185 -7.62 -13.32 14.73
CA LEU A 185 -7.15 -14.70 14.47
C LEU A 185 -6.93 -15.53 15.75
N GLU A 186 -6.79 -14.89 16.91
CA GLU A 186 -6.45 -15.57 18.17
C GLU A 186 -7.63 -16.33 18.79
N ASN A 187 -8.88 -15.90 18.58
CA ASN A 187 -10.05 -16.49 19.24
C ASN A 187 -10.71 -17.64 18.46
N THR A 188 -10.41 -17.79 17.16
CA THR A 188 -10.97 -18.86 16.31
C THR A 188 -10.41 -20.24 16.68
N LEU A 189 -9.23 -20.29 17.32
CA LEU A 189 -8.55 -21.52 17.71
C LEU A 189 -9.14 -22.21 18.94
N GLU A 190 -9.93 -21.53 19.78
CA GLU A 190 -10.57 -22.15 20.94
C GLU A 190 -11.89 -22.86 20.59
N LEU A 191 -12.61 -22.38 19.56
CA LEU A 191 -13.90 -22.95 19.16
C LEU A 191 -13.78 -24.10 18.14
N ALA A 192 -12.64 -24.22 17.44
CA ALA A 192 -12.40 -25.26 16.44
C ALA A 192 -11.89 -26.60 17.02
N LYS A 193 -11.74 -26.71 18.35
CA LYS A 193 -11.18 -27.90 19.00
C LYS A 193 -12.19 -29.03 19.28
N GLU A 194 -13.49 -28.80 19.10
CA GLU A 194 -14.50 -29.79 19.52
C GLU A 194 -15.17 -30.59 18.41
N ASP A 195 -15.01 -30.28 17.13
CA ASP A 195 -15.67 -31.06 16.06
C ASP A 195 -14.80 -31.26 14.81
N SER A 196 -14.24 -32.46 14.67
CA SER A 196 -13.77 -32.97 13.37
C SER A 196 -13.91 -34.49 13.30
N PRO A 197 -14.67 -35.05 12.32
CA PRO A 197 -14.57 -36.47 11.97
C PRO A 197 -13.75 -36.71 10.69
N SER A 198 -13.01 -37.84 10.74
CA SER A 198 -12.29 -38.59 9.68
C SER A 198 -10.93 -38.06 9.17
N LEU A 199 -9.87 -38.75 9.60
CA LEU A 199 -8.45 -38.61 9.23
C LEU A 199 -8.09 -39.42 7.95
N PRO A 200 -7.03 -39.04 7.21
CA PRO A 200 -6.43 -39.83 6.13
C PRO A 200 -5.61 -41.03 6.67
N THR A 201 -5.33 -42.00 5.79
CA THR A 201 -4.76 -43.31 6.10
C THR A 201 -3.34 -43.26 6.70
N GLU A 202 -3.10 -44.20 7.61
CA GLU A 202 -1.92 -44.39 8.48
C GLU A 202 -0.55 -44.26 7.77
N GLN A 203 -0.50 -44.58 6.48
CA GLN A 203 0.72 -44.58 5.65
C GLN A 203 1.19 -43.18 5.21
N GLU A 204 0.26 -42.22 5.06
CA GLU A 204 0.58 -40.82 4.73
C GLU A 204 1.03 -40.04 5.97
N ALA A 205 0.47 -40.38 7.14
CA ALA A 205 0.86 -39.83 8.44
C ALA A 205 2.27 -40.27 8.85
N GLU A 206 2.64 -41.54 8.65
CA GLU A 206 3.97 -42.06 8.98
C GLU A 206 5.09 -41.43 8.13
N THR A 207 4.82 -41.13 6.86
CA THR A 207 5.80 -40.48 5.98
C THR A 207 6.03 -39.01 6.38
N ALA A 208 4.97 -38.31 6.78
CA ALA A 208 5.05 -36.93 7.27
C ALA A 208 5.72 -36.85 8.67
N LEU A 209 5.43 -37.79 9.57
CA LEU A 209 6.03 -37.89 10.91
C LEU A 209 7.52 -38.25 10.85
N SER A 210 7.94 -39.08 9.89
CA SER A 210 9.36 -39.43 9.65
C SER A 210 10.20 -38.23 9.20
N ILE A 211 9.61 -37.33 8.42
CA ILE A 211 10.25 -36.07 7.98
C ILE A 211 10.27 -35.05 9.12
N TYR A 212 9.18 -34.98 9.91
CA TYR A 212 9.07 -34.08 11.05
C TYR A 212 10.02 -34.46 12.21
N SER A 213 10.16 -35.75 12.54
CA SER A 213 11.06 -36.21 13.62
C SER A 213 12.54 -35.94 13.32
N ARG A 214 12.94 -36.07 12.05
CA ARG A 214 14.31 -35.76 11.59
C ARG A 214 14.68 -34.28 11.68
N VAL A 215 13.69 -33.39 11.73
CA VAL A 215 13.89 -31.94 11.86
C VAL A 215 13.92 -31.51 13.33
N VAL A 216 13.20 -32.19 14.21
CA VAL A 216 12.98 -31.76 15.62
C VAL A 216 14.07 -32.25 16.59
N ASP A 217 14.75 -33.35 16.31
CA ASP A 217 15.76 -33.92 17.24
C ASP A 217 17.10 -33.15 17.32
N SER A 218 17.30 -32.10 16.52
CA SER A 218 18.55 -31.32 16.49
C SER A 218 18.59 -30.10 17.42
N SER A 219 17.50 -29.76 18.14
CA SER A 219 17.38 -28.43 18.79
C SER A 219 16.95 -28.42 20.27
N ARG A 220 17.31 -29.44 21.07
CA ARG A 220 17.12 -29.38 22.54
C ARG A 220 18.44 -29.52 23.30
N ARG A 221 19.05 -28.39 23.69
CA ARG A 221 19.76 -28.24 24.97
C ARG A 221 20.05 -26.76 25.32
N MET A 222 19.70 -26.43 26.57
CA MET A 222 20.12 -25.33 27.44
C MET A 222 19.39 -23.97 27.36
N ALA A 223 18.76 -23.66 28.49
CA ALA A 223 18.19 -22.39 28.91
C ALA A 223 19.06 -21.77 30.03
N THR A 224 18.68 -20.54 30.42
CA THR A 224 19.08 -19.68 31.56
C THR A 224 20.24 -18.70 31.36
N LEU A 225 19.95 -17.38 31.36
CA LEU A 225 20.20 -16.44 32.47
C LEU A 225 19.79 -14.98 32.13
N ASP A 226 19.46 -14.22 33.18
CA ASP A 226 18.74 -12.93 33.26
C ASP A 226 19.49 -11.63 32.90
N GLY A 227 18.72 -10.65 32.37
CA GLY A 227 18.70 -9.19 32.66
C GLY A 227 19.90 -8.26 32.34
N PRO A 228 19.75 -6.92 32.37
CA PRO A 228 18.54 -6.11 32.55
C PRO A 228 18.34 -4.95 31.52
N SER A 229 17.18 -4.33 31.65
CA SER A 229 16.61 -3.13 31.05
C SER A 229 17.44 -1.84 31.10
N THR A 230 17.27 -0.96 30.10
CA THR A 230 17.06 0.48 30.33
C THR A 230 16.17 1.10 29.25
N SER A 231 15.07 1.68 29.73
CA SER A 231 14.15 2.60 29.07
C SER A 231 14.73 3.99 28.89
N ARG A 232 14.34 4.72 27.83
CA ARG A 232 14.07 6.18 27.90
C ARG A 232 13.17 6.60 26.74
N GLY A 233 12.08 7.30 27.08
CA GLY A 233 11.09 7.86 26.18
C GLY A 233 11.26 9.38 25.98
N TYR A 234 10.14 10.02 25.63
CA TYR A 234 9.86 11.43 25.22
C TYR A 234 10.00 11.67 23.70
N SER A 235 8.94 11.88 22.89
CA SER A 235 7.80 12.82 22.87
C SER A 235 8.11 14.21 22.29
N SER A 236 7.45 14.50 21.16
CA SER A 236 6.89 15.78 20.66
C SER A 236 7.65 17.12 20.77
N SER A 237 7.84 17.70 19.56
CA SER A 237 7.62 19.09 19.14
C SER A 237 8.54 20.24 19.60
N SER A 238 8.74 21.13 18.63
CA SER A 238 9.10 22.56 18.67
C SER A 238 10.52 22.93 18.26
N SER A 239 10.55 24.08 17.60
CA SER A 239 11.61 24.78 16.90
C SER A 239 12.92 24.93 17.65
N SER A 240 14.01 24.79 16.91
CA SER A 240 15.25 25.51 17.18
C SER A 240 16.04 25.64 15.88
N ASP A 241 16.23 26.89 15.48
CA ASP A 241 17.18 27.33 14.48
C ASP A 241 18.54 26.68 14.72
N GLU A 242 19.01 25.90 13.75
CA GLU A 242 20.44 25.64 13.62
C GLU A 242 20.98 26.53 12.51
N GLU A 243 21.75 27.54 12.92
CA GLU A 243 22.60 28.34 12.05
C GLU A 243 23.48 27.41 11.20
N CYS A 244 23.11 27.28 9.92
CA CYS A 244 23.95 26.59 8.94
C CYS A 244 25.24 27.41 8.69
N PRO A 245 26.42 26.79 8.70
CA PRO A 245 27.67 27.49 8.43
C PRO A 245 27.65 28.03 6.99
N HIS A 246 27.88 29.34 6.84
CA HIS A 246 27.96 30.02 5.56
C HIS A 246 28.90 29.26 4.60
N ARG A 247 28.34 28.63 3.57
CA ARG A 247 29.10 28.05 2.46
C ARG A 247 29.62 29.19 1.59
N GLU A 248 30.89 29.51 1.75
CA GLU A 248 31.61 30.37 0.81
C GLU A 248 31.38 29.82 -0.62
N ASN A 249 30.73 30.60 -1.50
CA ASN A 249 30.36 30.31 -2.91
C ASN A 249 28.92 29.83 -3.19
N GLU A 250 28.02 29.88 -2.21
CA GLU A 250 26.57 29.70 -2.42
C GLU A 250 25.83 31.03 -2.30
N LEU A 251 24.91 31.28 -3.22
CA LEU A 251 24.09 32.48 -3.24
C LEU A 251 22.62 32.07 -3.32
N ASP A 252 21.87 32.39 -2.28
CA ASP A 252 20.46 32.01 -2.16
C ASP A 252 19.59 33.28 -2.09
N TYR A 253 18.77 33.45 -3.12
CA TYR A 253 17.71 34.46 -3.21
C TYR A 253 16.35 33.77 -3.31
N SER A 254 16.21 32.57 -2.76
CA SER A 254 14.91 31.93 -2.67
C SER A 254 13.92 32.80 -1.89
N HIS A 255 12.63 32.71 -2.24
CA HIS A 255 11.55 33.41 -1.54
C HIS A 255 11.69 34.94 -1.42
N SER A 256 12.50 35.57 -2.28
CA SER A 256 12.80 37.01 -2.22
C SER A 256 11.77 37.88 -2.96
N GLU A 257 10.63 37.30 -3.36
CA GLU A 257 9.60 37.93 -4.19
C GLU A 257 10.14 38.58 -5.47
N MET A 258 11.25 38.08 -5.99
CA MET A 258 11.97 38.69 -7.10
C MET A 258 11.16 38.58 -8.40
N GLU A 259 10.84 39.73 -8.99
CA GLU A 259 10.18 39.83 -10.29
C GLU A 259 11.18 40.08 -11.42
N SER A 260 12.31 40.75 -11.12
CA SER A 260 13.38 41.03 -12.08
C SER A 260 14.74 40.86 -11.45
N PHE A 261 15.58 40.10 -12.13
CA PHE A 261 16.96 39.85 -11.75
C PHE A 261 17.90 41.01 -12.03
N GLU A 262 17.56 41.88 -12.99
CA GLU A 262 18.48 42.95 -13.41
C GLU A 262 18.70 43.99 -12.33
N ILE A 263 17.66 44.23 -11.51
CA ILE A 263 17.67 45.19 -10.40
C ILE A 263 18.46 44.60 -9.23
N THR A 264 18.15 43.36 -8.83
CA THR A 264 18.78 42.69 -7.68
C THR A 264 20.29 42.52 -7.86
N PHE A 265 20.72 42.17 -9.08
CA PHE A 265 22.13 41.93 -9.39
C PHE A 265 22.80 43.09 -10.14
N ALA A 266 22.21 44.30 -10.09
CA ALA A 266 22.77 45.48 -10.76
C ALA A 266 24.21 45.78 -10.33
N ASN A 267 24.52 45.51 -9.05
CA ASN A 267 25.81 45.83 -8.44
C ASN A 267 26.81 44.65 -8.41
N PHE A 268 26.44 43.46 -8.91
CA PHE A 268 27.35 42.32 -8.93
C PHE A 268 28.39 42.47 -10.04
N SER A 269 29.67 42.52 -9.66
CA SER A 269 30.75 42.52 -10.64
C SER A 269 30.98 41.12 -11.21
N ARG A 270 31.58 41.02 -12.41
CA ARG A 270 32.01 39.74 -13.00
C ARG A 270 32.97 38.97 -12.08
N ARG A 271 33.74 39.68 -11.26
CA ARG A 271 34.72 39.07 -10.32
C ARG A 271 34.01 38.43 -9.13
N ASP A 272 32.91 39.02 -8.68
CA ASP A 272 32.11 38.50 -7.57
C ASP A 272 31.23 37.34 -8.03
N GLY A 273 30.58 37.48 -9.20
CA GLY A 273 29.80 36.41 -9.81
C GLY A 273 30.63 35.17 -10.17
N GLY A 274 31.90 35.37 -10.55
CA GLY A 274 32.82 34.27 -10.85
C GLY A 274 33.21 33.40 -9.65
N LYS A 275 32.94 33.82 -8.42
CA LYS A 275 33.19 32.99 -7.23
C LYS A 275 32.02 32.06 -6.90
N ILE A 276 30.82 32.35 -7.41
CA ILE A 276 29.61 31.62 -7.07
C ILE A 276 29.53 30.32 -7.87
N GLY A 277 29.45 29.20 -7.14
CA GLY A 277 29.27 27.86 -7.70
C GLY A 277 27.84 27.36 -7.60
N ARG A 278 27.03 27.92 -6.70
CA ARG A 278 25.63 27.52 -6.47
C ARG A 278 24.75 28.76 -6.39
N LEU A 279 23.71 28.80 -7.20
CA LEU A 279 22.73 29.89 -7.21
C LEU A 279 21.32 29.33 -7.06
N SER A 280 20.62 29.76 -6.02
CA SER A 280 19.21 29.47 -5.79
C SER A 280 18.38 30.74 -5.99
N LEU A 281 17.40 30.65 -6.87
CA LEU A 281 16.39 31.67 -7.19
C LEU A 281 14.98 31.10 -7.02
N SER A 282 14.83 30.03 -6.24
CA SER A 282 13.59 29.29 -6.13
C SER A 282 12.47 30.12 -5.46
N HIS A 283 11.21 29.80 -5.75
CA HIS A 283 10.05 30.43 -5.12
C HIS A 283 10.00 31.96 -5.25
N ASN A 284 10.35 32.47 -6.43
CA ASN A 284 10.21 33.89 -6.80
C ASN A 284 9.10 34.08 -7.84
N ARG A 285 9.07 35.24 -8.52
CA ARG A 285 8.08 35.59 -9.54
C ARG A 285 8.73 35.77 -10.93
N LEU A 286 9.88 35.15 -11.16
CA LEU A 286 10.63 35.28 -12.41
C LEU A 286 9.84 34.66 -13.57
N ARG A 287 9.77 35.38 -14.70
CA ARG A 287 9.14 34.89 -15.94
C ARG A 287 10.14 34.38 -16.97
N VAL A 288 11.38 34.85 -16.92
CA VAL A 288 12.43 34.48 -17.90
C VAL A 288 13.78 34.44 -17.18
N ILE A 289 14.69 33.59 -17.68
CA ILE A 289 16.09 33.63 -17.26
C ILE A 289 16.74 34.92 -17.82
N PRO A 290 17.29 35.77 -16.96
CA PRO A 290 17.76 37.10 -17.32
C PRO A 290 19.16 37.07 -17.95
N ARG A 291 19.44 38.01 -18.86
CA ARG A 291 20.73 38.09 -19.58
C ARG A 291 21.96 38.19 -18.68
N LYS A 292 21.81 38.85 -17.53
CA LYS A 292 22.88 39.00 -16.54
C LYS A 292 23.26 37.69 -15.83
N ILE A 293 22.55 36.57 -16.05
CA ILE A 293 22.96 35.26 -15.50
C ILE A 293 24.40 34.88 -15.92
N SER A 294 24.84 35.38 -17.08
CA SER A 294 26.18 35.20 -17.64
C SER A 294 27.34 35.76 -16.79
N ILE A 295 27.06 36.58 -15.76
CA ILE A 295 28.10 37.02 -14.80
C ILE A 295 28.59 35.87 -13.92
N PHE A 296 27.78 34.83 -13.76
CA PHE A 296 28.03 33.69 -12.88
C PHE A 296 28.62 32.49 -13.65
N LYS A 297 29.76 32.71 -14.31
CA LYS A 297 30.36 31.74 -15.26
C LYS A 297 30.74 30.38 -14.66
N ASN A 298 30.95 30.32 -13.35
CA ASN A 298 31.40 29.13 -12.64
C ASN A 298 30.26 28.40 -11.90
N ILE A 299 29.01 28.77 -12.17
CA ILE A 299 27.85 28.05 -11.60
C ILE A 299 27.89 26.60 -12.04
N GLN A 300 27.79 25.71 -11.05
CA GLN A 300 27.61 24.28 -11.22
C GLN A 300 26.19 23.84 -10.83
N TYR A 301 25.50 24.62 -9.98
CA TYR A 301 24.15 24.34 -9.52
C TYR A 301 23.27 25.57 -9.66
N LEU A 302 22.18 25.45 -10.41
CA LEU A 302 21.17 26.50 -10.58
C LEU A 302 19.80 25.94 -10.21
N ASP A 303 19.16 26.56 -9.22
CA ASP A 303 17.76 26.30 -8.88
C ASP A 303 16.90 27.52 -9.21
N ILE A 304 15.93 27.33 -10.11
CA ILE A 304 14.93 28.32 -10.53
C ILE A 304 13.51 27.80 -10.30
N SER A 305 13.34 26.83 -9.40
CA SER A 305 12.07 26.18 -9.14
C SER A 305 11.01 27.12 -8.56
N GLY A 306 9.73 26.80 -8.73
CA GLY A 306 8.63 27.55 -8.11
C GLY A 306 8.52 29.00 -8.59
N ASN A 307 8.87 29.27 -9.85
CA ASN A 307 8.76 30.57 -10.49
C ASN A 307 7.62 30.56 -11.55
N GLN A 308 7.57 31.57 -12.41
CA GLN A 308 6.62 31.68 -13.53
C GLN A 308 7.34 31.55 -14.88
N ILE A 309 8.47 30.84 -14.92
CA ILE A 309 9.32 30.78 -16.11
C ILE A 309 8.62 29.97 -17.19
N ASP A 310 8.35 30.59 -18.33
CA ASP A 310 7.72 29.95 -19.48
C ASP A 310 8.73 29.51 -20.54
N THR A 311 9.95 30.06 -20.54
CA THR A 311 11.04 29.68 -21.44
C THR A 311 12.41 29.61 -20.76
N ILE A 312 13.16 28.55 -21.09
CA ILE A 312 14.60 28.49 -20.81
C ILE A 312 15.29 29.21 -21.97
N SER A 313 15.68 30.46 -21.74
CA SER A 313 16.29 31.30 -22.77
C SER A 313 17.74 30.88 -23.08
N ALA A 314 18.25 31.27 -24.25
CA ALA A 314 19.58 30.88 -24.73
C ALA A 314 20.74 31.35 -23.82
N GLU A 315 20.50 32.31 -22.94
CA GLU A 315 21.49 32.82 -21.99
C GLU A 315 21.95 31.76 -20.99
N ILE A 316 21.17 30.70 -20.75
CA ILE A 316 21.61 29.56 -19.94
C ILE A 316 22.83 28.85 -20.53
N LEU A 317 23.02 28.92 -21.86
CA LEU A 317 24.14 28.30 -22.57
C LEU A 317 25.48 28.95 -22.21
N SER A 318 25.46 30.14 -21.60
CA SER A 318 26.67 30.79 -21.08
C SER A 318 27.24 30.12 -19.82
N LEU A 319 26.45 29.26 -19.16
CA LEU A 319 26.82 28.56 -17.92
C LEU A 319 27.47 27.20 -18.25
N THR A 320 28.64 27.23 -18.89
CA THR A 320 29.27 26.02 -19.46
C THR A 320 29.68 24.96 -18.43
N HIS A 321 29.82 25.35 -17.16
CA HIS A 321 30.15 24.44 -16.04
C HIS A 321 28.91 23.96 -15.27
N LEU A 322 27.71 24.24 -15.77
CA LEU A 322 26.46 23.86 -15.11
C LEU A 322 26.32 22.33 -15.10
N LYS A 323 26.27 21.76 -13.89
CA LYS A 323 26.09 20.31 -13.66
C LYS A 323 24.67 19.97 -13.27
N VAL A 324 23.99 20.86 -12.56
CA VAL A 324 22.66 20.65 -12.00
C VAL A 324 21.76 21.84 -12.34
N LEU A 325 20.65 21.56 -13.03
CA LEU A 325 19.60 22.53 -13.30
C LEU A 325 18.27 22.03 -12.71
N ILE A 326 17.76 22.76 -11.72
CA ILE A 326 16.45 22.51 -11.12
C ILE A 326 15.48 23.60 -11.60
N ALA A 327 14.56 23.25 -12.48
CA ALA A 327 13.54 24.15 -13.02
C ALA A 327 12.10 23.65 -12.74
N LYS A 328 11.94 22.94 -11.61
CA LYS A 328 10.67 22.34 -11.17
C LYS A 328 9.59 23.41 -10.93
N ASN A 329 8.31 23.08 -11.15
CA ASN A 329 7.15 23.92 -10.82
C ASN A 329 7.25 25.32 -11.47
N ASN A 330 7.33 25.35 -12.79
CA ASN A 330 7.33 26.55 -13.61
C ASN A 330 6.23 26.42 -14.69
N ARG A 331 6.31 27.19 -15.78
CA ARG A 331 5.36 27.19 -16.90
C ARG A 331 6.00 26.69 -18.20
N LEU A 332 7.06 25.90 -18.10
CA LEU A 332 7.82 25.44 -19.26
C LEU A 332 6.99 24.46 -20.09
N THR A 333 6.93 24.70 -21.40
CA THR A 333 6.47 23.73 -22.39
C THR A 333 7.66 23.01 -23.02
N ALA A 334 7.43 21.89 -23.71
CA ALA A 334 8.53 21.16 -24.34
C ALA A 334 9.31 22.00 -25.37
N ASP A 335 8.63 22.87 -26.12
CA ASP A 335 9.24 23.75 -27.12
C ASP A 335 9.98 24.94 -26.51
N ALA A 336 9.74 25.21 -25.23
CA ALA A 336 10.39 26.27 -24.49
C ALA A 336 11.75 25.85 -23.89
N VAL A 337 12.12 24.58 -24.06
CA VAL A 337 13.46 24.07 -23.79
C VAL A 337 14.32 24.24 -25.06
N PRO A 338 15.44 24.97 -25.01
CA PRO A 338 16.17 25.36 -26.20
C PRO A 338 16.81 24.15 -26.87
N LYS A 339 16.74 24.10 -28.20
CA LYS A 339 17.33 23.01 -29.00
C LYS A 339 18.85 22.88 -28.79
N ASP A 340 19.50 23.97 -28.42
CA ASP A 340 20.94 24.04 -28.16
C ASP A 340 21.33 23.68 -26.72
N LEU A 341 20.39 23.25 -25.86
CA LEU A 341 20.69 22.88 -24.47
C LEU A 341 21.75 21.78 -24.34
N TYR A 342 21.92 20.95 -25.38
CA TYR A 342 22.97 19.94 -25.45
C TYR A 342 24.40 20.50 -25.39
N GLN A 343 24.58 21.80 -25.63
CA GLN A 343 25.89 22.46 -25.51
C GLN A 343 26.39 22.51 -24.06
N LEU A 344 25.51 22.34 -23.07
CA LEU A 344 25.87 22.18 -21.67
C LEU A 344 26.43 20.76 -21.40
N ALA A 345 27.63 20.50 -21.91
CA ALA A 345 28.26 19.18 -21.90
C ALA A 345 28.52 18.62 -20.49
N GLU A 346 28.63 19.48 -19.47
CA GLU A 346 28.80 19.09 -18.08
C GLU A 346 27.47 18.83 -17.34
N LEU A 347 26.31 19.07 -17.98
CA LEU A 347 25.02 18.90 -17.31
C LEU A 347 24.73 17.42 -17.05
N GLN A 348 24.58 17.10 -15.77
CA GLN A 348 24.36 15.76 -15.26
C GLN A 348 22.96 15.58 -14.69
N GLN A 349 22.40 16.61 -14.06
CA GLN A 349 21.10 16.54 -13.41
C GLN A 349 20.17 17.61 -13.96
N LEU A 350 19.02 17.16 -14.45
CA LEU A 350 17.97 18.04 -14.97
C LEU A 350 16.63 17.69 -14.34
N ASN A 351 16.02 18.68 -13.69
CA ASN A 351 14.68 18.54 -13.11
C ASN A 351 13.72 19.56 -13.71
N LEU A 352 12.78 19.07 -14.51
CA LEU A 352 11.71 19.82 -15.15
C LEU A 352 10.33 19.48 -14.57
N GLY A 353 10.24 18.77 -13.44
CA GLY A 353 8.97 18.29 -12.89
C GLY A 353 7.96 19.41 -12.59
N GLY A 354 6.67 19.13 -12.65
CA GLY A 354 5.61 20.10 -12.37
C GLY A 354 5.50 21.24 -13.39
N ASN A 355 5.95 21.01 -14.63
CA ASN A 355 5.83 21.94 -15.75
C ASN A 355 4.89 21.36 -16.82
N PRO A 356 4.08 22.16 -17.53
CA PRO A 356 3.17 21.69 -18.58
C PRO A 356 3.92 21.34 -19.89
N LEU A 357 4.84 20.38 -19.83
CA LEU A 357 5.65 19.99 -21.00
C LEU A 357 4.81 19.33 -22.09
N GLY A 358 3.84 18.47 -21.71
CA GLY A 358 2.99 17.68 -22.61
C GLY A 358 3.71 16.54 -23.34
N ARG A 359 5.02 16.68 -23.59
CA ARG A 359 5.90 15.68 -24.19
C ARG A 359 7.34 15.83 -23.67
N VAL A 360 8.16 14.80 -23.87
CA VAL A 360 9.59 14.88 -23.62
C VAL A 360 10.26 15.77 -24.67
N PRO A 361 11.04 16.81 -24.30
CA PRO A 361 11.75 17.64 -25.26
C PRO A 361 12.77 16.85 -26.08
N GLU A 362 12.76 17.02 -27.41
CA GLU A 362 13.60 16.23 -28.33
C GLU A 362 15.11 16.37 -28.04
N VAL A 363 15.53 17.55 -27.58
CA VAL A 363 16.93 17.85 -27.23
C VAL A 363 17.48 16.91 -26.16
N LEU A 364 16.64 16.38 -25.27
CA LEU A 364 17.12 15.48 -24.21
C LEU A 364 17.74 14.21 -24.81
N SER A 365 17.30 13.75 -25.97
CA SER A 365 17.82 12.55 -26.62
C SER A 365 19.29 12.64 -27.08
N VAL A 366 19.88 13.84 -27.08
CA VAL A 366 21.30 14.05 -27.44
C VAL A 366 22.17 14.42 -26.23
N MET A 367 21.58 14.55 -25.04
CA MET A 367 22.28 14.95 -23.81
C MET A 367 22.89 13.74 -23.08
N LYS A 368 23.89 13.11 -23.68
CA LYS A 368 24.55 11.89 -23.17
C LYS A 368 25.25 12.04 -21.80
N GLY A 369 25.41 13.27 -21.31
CA GLY A 369 25.99 13.56 -20.00
C GLY A 369 25.01 13.35 -18.83
N LEU A 370 23.70 13.26 -19.10
CA LEU A 370 22.68 13.20 -18.06
C LEU A 370 22.72 11.88 -17.29
N THR A 371 22.78 11.99 -15.97
CA THR A 371 22.69 10.88 -15.00
C THR A 371 21.37 10.92 -14.23
N TYR A 372 20.75 12.10 -14.04
CA TYR A 372 19.46 12.26 -13.36
C TYR A 372 18.51 13.09 -14.21
N LEU A 373 17.35 12.53 -14.53
CA LEU A 373 16.29 13.21 -15.29
C LEU A 373 14.95 13.11 -14.56
N HIS A 374 14.41 14.24 -14.15
CA HIS A 374 13.11 14.33 -13.49
C HIS A 374 12.12 15.13 -14.35
N MET A 375 11.03 14.48 -14.74
CA MET A 375 9.92 15.08 -15.51
C MET A 375 8.58 14.55 -14.98
N GLY A 376 8.44 14.50 -13.65
CA GLY A 376 7.20 14.09 -13.00
C GLY A 376 6.14 15.18 -13.01
N SER A 377 4.86 14.82 -13.09
CA SER A 377 3.75 15.79 -13.16
C SER A 377 3.88 16.80 -14.31
N CYS A 378 4.21 16.29 -15.51
CA CYS A 378 4.47 17.10 -16.71
C CYS A 378 3.47 16.91 -17.85
N GLU A 379 2.38 16.18 -17.61
CA GLU A 379 1.36 15.83 -18.61
C GLU A 379 1.89 15.04 -19.82
N ILE A 380 3.04 14.36 -19.65
CA ILE A 380 3.67 13.57 -20.72
C ILE A 380 2.78 12.36 -21.05
N GLN A 381 2.49 12.16 -22.33
CA GLN A 381 1.68 11.02 -22.81
C GLN A 381 2.52 9.85 -23.30
N GLU A 382 3.72 10.13 -23.83
CA GLU A 382 4.57 9.12 -24.44
C GLU A 382 6.03 9.31 -24.05
N ILE A 383 6.72 8.20 -23.81
CA ILE A 383 8.17 8.16 -23.68
C ILE A 383 8.74 7.98 -25.09
N PRO A 384 9.65 8.84 -25.56
CA PRO A 384 10.14 8.75 -26.92
C PRO A 384 11.11 7.58 -27.07
N LYS A 385 11.08 6.90 -28.22
CA LYS A 385 11.92 5.71 -28.50
C LYS A 385 13.42 5.97 -28.41
N ASN A 386 13.84 7.20 -28.67
CA ASN A 386 15.24 7.62 -28.56
C ASN A 386 15.71 7.88 -27.11
N ILE A 387 14.90 7.56 -26.08
CA ILE A 387 15.29 7.66 -24.67
C ILE A 387 16.54 6.82 -24.37
N ASN A 388 16.72 5.69 -25.06
CA ASN A 388 17.86 4.79 -24.94
C ASN A 388 19.22 5.42 -25.26
N ARG A 389 19.24 6.61 -25.87
CA ARG A 389 20.47 7.36 -26.14
C ARG A 389 21.09 7.99 -24.88
N LEU A 390 20.35 8.02 -23.78
CA LEU A 390 20.83 8.48 -22.46
C LEU A 390 21.55 7.34 -21.73
N ASP A 391 22.66 6.88 -22.30
CA ASP A 391 23.45 5.72 -21.85
C ASP A 391 23.97 5.81 -20.41
N LYS A 392 24.22 7.03 -19.91
CA LYS A 392 24.67 7.30 -18.54
C LYS A 392 23.54 7.51 -17.52
N LEU A 393 22.28 7.42 -17.94
CA LEU A 393 21.15 7.74 -17.06
C LEU A 393 21.03 6.72 -15.93
N GLU A 394 21.13 7.18 -14.69
CA GLU A 394 21.02 6.37 -13.47
C GLU A 394 19.62 6.48 -12.85
N VAL A 395 19.01 7.67 -12.94
CA VAL A 395 17.69 7.95 -12.36
C VAL A 395 16.78 8.60 -13.39
N LEU A 396 15.65 7.95 -13.65
CA LEU A 396 14.58 8.46 -14.50
C LEU A 396 13.28 8.56 -13.69
N TYR A 397 12.80 9.79 -13.50
CA TYR A 397 11.53 10.06 -12.81
C TYR A 397 10.49 10.61 -13.78
N LEU A 398 9.46 9.81 -14.05
CA LEU A 398 8.33 10.10 -14.93
C LEU A 398 6.98 9.92 -14.22
N GLY A 399 6.96 9.93 -12.88
CA GLY A 399 5.74 9.72 -12.12
C GLY A 399 4.73 10.88 -12.22
N GLY A 400 3.44 10.61 -12.15
CA GLY A 400 2.38 11.62 -12.20
C GLY A 400 2.09 12.16 -13.61
N ASN A 401 2.31 11.36 -14.65
CA ASN A 401 2.09 11.75 -16.05
C ASN A 401 0.84 11.03 -16.63
N ARG A 402 0.67 11.06 -17.95
CA ARG A 402 -0.42 10.39 -18.68
C ARG A 402 0.11 9.26 -19.57
N ILE A 403 1.21 8.62 -19.16
CA ILE A 403 1.90 7.60 -19.97
C ILE A 403 1.08 6.32 -19.99
N ALA A 404 0.69 5.86 -21.19
CA ALA A 404 -0.08 4.62 -21.37
C ALA A 404 0.80 3.41 -21.72
N GLU A 405 1.93 3.64 -22.40
CA GLU A 405 2.84 2.58 -22.87
C GLU A 405 4.30 2.93 -22.55
N VAL A 406 5.07 1.90 -22.21
CA VAL A 406 6.52 2.00 -22.02
C VAL A 406 7.20 1.40 -23.26
N PRO A 407 8.02 2.17 -24.00
CA PRO A 407 8.68 1.69 -25.21
C PRO A 407 9.72 0.62 -24.87
N GLU A 408 9.92 -0.34 -25.78
CA GLU A 408 10.94 -1.38 -25.62
C GLU A 408 12.33 -0.78 -25.44
N GLU A 409 12.58 0.37 -26.06
CA GLU A 409 13.84 1.06 -26.03
C GLU A 409 14.28 1.50 -24.63
N LEU A 410 13.32 1.72 -23.71
CA LEU A 410 13.64 2.04 -22.31
C LEU A 410 14.48 0.93 -21.66
N GLY A 411 14.28 -0.33 -22.06
CA GLY A 411 15.03 -1.48 -21.55
C GLY A 411 16.53 -1.45 -21.85
N PHE A 412 17.00 -0.59 -22.77
CA PHE A 412 18.42 -0.46 -23.13
C PHE A 412 19.16 0.64 -22.36
N LEU A 413 18.56 1.19 -21.29
CA LEU A 413 19.25 2.10 -20.37
C LEU A 413 20.09 1.30 -19.37
N GLU A 414 21.24 0.80 -19.80
CA GLU A 414 22.08 -0.15 -19.04
C GLU A 414 22.55 0.38 -17.68
N SER A 415 22.75 1.70 -17.56
CA SER A 415 23.18 2.37 -16.31
C SER A 415 22.04 2.65 -15.32
N LEU A 416 20.78 2.37 -15.70
CA LEU A 416 19.62 2.81 -14.93
C LEU A 416 19.49 2.04 -13.62
N GLN A 417 19.53 2.78 -12.51
CA GLN A 417 19.43 2.25 -11.16
C GLN A 417 18.05 2.50 -10.54
N SER A 418 17.37 3.60 -10.90
CA SER A 418 16.04 3.92 -10.37
C SER A 418 15.10 4.39 -11.47
N LEU A 419 13.96 3.71 -11.58
CA LEU A 419 12.91 4.02 -12.53
C LEU A 419 11.59 4.29 -11.80
N TYR A 420 11.08 5.51 -11.92
CA TYR A 420 9.81 5.92 -11.33
C TYR A 420 8.77 6.21 -12.42
N LEU A 421 7.78 5.34 -12.51
CA LEU A 421 6.67 5.37 -13.46
C LEU A 421 5.30 5.38 -12.75
N ASN A 422 5.27 5.66 -11.45
CA ASN A 422 4.04 5.69 -10.68
C ASN A 422 3.05 6.79 -11.11
N ASP A 423 1.78 6.66 -10.75
CA ASP A 423 0.73 7.65 -11.06
C ASP A 423 0.68 7.94 -12.57
N ASN A 424 0.51 6.88 -13.37
CA ASN A 424 0.41 6.92 -14.84
C ASN A 424 -0.77 6.03 -15.30
N GLN A 425 -0.86 5.76 -16.61
CA GLN A 425 -1.93 4.97 -17.23
C GLN A 425 -1.39 3.67 -17.83
N ILE A 426 -0.25 3.17 -17.34
CA ILE A 426 0.47 2.05 -17.95
C ILE A 426 -0.32 0.76 -17.78
N THR A 427 -0.61 0.08 -18.89
CA THR A 427 -1.38 -1.17 -18.91
C THR A 427 -0.50 -2.42 -18.96
N VAL A 428 0.68 -2.32 -19.59
CA VAL A 428 1.67 -3.40 -19.69
C VAL A 428 3.09 -2.83 -19.64
N LEU A 429 4.04 -3.64 -19.18
CA LEU A 429 5.47 -3.36 -19.33
C LEU A 429 6.06 -4.24 -20.45
N PRO A 430 6.97 -3.70 -21.27
CA PRO A 430 7.68 -4.49 -22.27
C PRO A 430 8.59 -5.51 -21.60
N THR A 431 8.81 -6.65 -22.24
CA THR A 431 9.72 -7.71 -21.73
C THR A 431 11.16 -7.22 -21.63
N THR A 432 11.55 -6.22 -22.43
CA THR A 432 12.87 -5.58 -22.41
C THR A 432 13.17 -4.84 -21.10
N VAL A 433 12.18 -4.57 -20.23
CA VAL A 433 12.43 -4.02 -18.89
C VAL A 433 13.40 -4.90 -18.09
N ALA A 434 13.43 -6.20 -18.38
CA ALA A 434 14.33 -7.17 -17.79
C ALA A 434 15.81 -7.00 -18.16
N HIS A 435 16.11 -6.19 -19.19
CA HIS A 435 17.49 -5.87 -19.59
C HIS A 435 18.15 -4.80 -18.71
N LEU A 436 17.38 -4.12 -17.86
CA LEU A 436 17.89 -3.11 -16.92
C LEU A 436 18.66 -3.76 -15.77
N SER A 437 19.83 -4.33 -16.07
CA SER A 437 20.61 -5.16 -15.15
C SER A 437 21.07 -4.44 -13.88
N GLN A 438 21.21 -3.10 -13.92
CA GLN A 438 21.60 -2.27 -12.77
C GLN A 438 20.41 -1.74 -11.95
N LEU A 439 19.17 -2.06 -12.34
CA LEU A 439 17.98 -1.49 -11.71
C LEU A 439 17.84 -1.96 -10.26
N ARG A 440 17.81 -1.00 -9.34
CA ARG A 440 17.66 -1.21 -7.90
C ARG A 440 16.29 -0.79 -7.40
N SER A 441 15.64 0.19 -8.01
CA SER A 441 14.33 0.69 -7.59
C SER A 441 13.39 0.83 -8.78
N LEU A 442 12.20 0.24 -8.67
CA LEU A 442 11.16 0.26 -9.69
C LEU A 442 9.81 0.66 -9.07
N SER A 443 9.36 1.88 -9.35
CA SER A 443 8.08 2.38 -8.86
C SER A 443 7.04 2.37 -9.98
N LEU A 444 6.00 1.54 -9.82
CA LEU A 444 4.93 1.31 -10.81
C LEU A 444 3.53 1.49 -10.20
N HIS A 445 3.45 2.00 -8.98
CA HIS A 445 2.17 2.11 -8.30
C HIS A 445 1.21 3.09 -8.96
N LYS A 446 -0.10 2.96 -8.70
CA LYS A 446 -1.14 3.80 -9.30
C LYS A 446 -1.04 3.81 -10.83
N ASN A 447 -1.10 2.63 -11.41
CA ASN A 447 -1.16 2.40 -12.86
C ASN A 447 -2.32 1.43 -13.19
N GLN A 448 -2.41 1.00 -14.44
CA GLN A 448 -3.44 0.09 -14.93
C GLN A 448 -2.87 -1.30 -15.25
N LEU A 449 -1.75 -1.68 -14.63
CA LEU A 449 -1.07 -2.94 -14.92
C LEU A 449 -1.93 -4.13 -14.49
N SER A 450 -2.23 -5.02 -15.42
CA SER A 450 -2.95 -6.28 -15.17
C SER A 450 -2.00 -7.47 -14.98
N THR A 451 -0.81 -7.39 -15.55
CA THR A 451 0.25 -8.40 -15.48
C THR A 451 1.63 -7.74 -15.49
N LEU A 452 2.66 -8.48 -15.09
CA LEU A 452 4.06 -8.14 -15.33
C LEU A 452 4.64 -9.13 -16.35
N PRO A 453 5.62 -8.73 -17.17
CA PRO A 453 6.36 -9.67 -18.02
C PRO A 453 7.09 -10.69 -17.15
N SER A 454 7.07 -11.97 -17.55
CA SER A 454 7.72 -13.04 -16.79
C SER A 454 9.23 -12.85 -16.68
N GLU A 455 9.83 -12.13 -17.62
CA GLU A 455 11.24 -11.80 -17.66
C GLU A 455 11.68 -10.85 -16.55
N ILE A 456 10.76 -10.15 -15.86
CA ILE A 456 11.09 -9.20 -14.78
C ILE A 456 11.88 -9.88 -13.63
N ILE A 457 11.79 -11.21 -13.51
CA ILE A 457 12.56 -12.04 -12.56
C ILE A 457 14.07 -12.00 -12.82
N LYS A 458 14.50 -11.63 -14.03
CA LYS A 458 15.92 -11.52 -14.41
C LYS A 458 16.61 -10.29 -13.82
N LEU A 459 15.84 -9.37 -13.22
CA LEU A 459 16.38 -8.17 -12.57
C LEU A 459 17.04 -8.52 -11.23
N ALA A 460 18.25 -9.09 -11.30
CA ALA A 460 18.97 -9.61 -10.14
C ALA A 460 19.33 -8.54 -9.09
N ASN A 461 19.54 -7.29 -9.52
CA ASN A 461 19.90 -6.18 -8.64
C ASN A 461 18.70 -5.41 -8.08
N LEU A 462 17.47 -5.82 -8.40
CA LEU A 462 16.26 -5.10 -8.00
C LEU A 462 16.04 -5.24 -6.50
N ARG A 463 16.12 -4.10 -5.79
CA ARG A 463 15.97 -4.02 -4.34
C ARG A 463 14.60 -3.55 -3.94
N GLU A 464 14.02 -2.60 -4.67
CA GLU A 464 12.72 -2.03 -4.38
C GLU A 464 11.76 -2.16 -5.57
N VAL A 465 10.56 -2.70 -5.36
CA VAL A 465 9.48 -2.67 -6.36
C VAL A 465 8.15 -2.24 -5.74
N SER A 466 7.46 -1.29 -6.37
CA SER A 466 6.17 -0.79 -5.90
C SER A 466 5.08 -1.02 -6.94
N LEU A 467 4.08 -1.83 -6.62
CA LEU A 467 2.98 -2.21 -7.53
C LEU A 467 1.60 -1.82 -7.00
N ARG A 468 1.52 -1.13 -5.86
CA ARG A 468 0.24 -0.76 -5.25
C ARG A 468 -0.72 -0.07 -6.20
N GLU A 469 -2.02 -0.20 -5.92
CA GLU A 469 -3.08 0.44 -6.70
C GLU A 469 -3.04 0.10 -8.21
N ASN A 470 -2.60 -1.12 -8.55
CA ASN A 470 -2.75 -1.70 -9.89
C ASN A 470 -3.81 -2.81 -9.90
N PRO A 471 -4.51 -3.03 -11.03
CA PRO A 471 -5.40 -4.17 -11.22
C PRO A 471 -4.76 -5.52 -10.88
N LEU A 472 -3.47 -5.73 -11.19
CA LEU A 472 -2.76 -6.98 -10.89
C LEU A 472 -2.75 -7.28 -9.39
N VAL A 473 -2.56 -6.27 -8.54
CA VAL A 473 -2.53 -6.42 -7.08
C VAL A 473 -3.95 -6.66 -6.57
N ARG A 474 -4.93 -5.87 -7.05
CA ARG A 474 -6.34 -6.04 -6.68
C ARG A 474 -6.86 -7.43 -7.05
N ASN A 475 -6.57 -7.88 -8.27
CA ASN A 475 -6.93 -9.19 -8.78
C ASN A 475 -6.23 -10.30 -8.00
N PHE A 476 -4.93 -10.16 -7.75
CA PHE A 476 -4.18 -11.11 -6.93
C PHE A 476 -4.82 -11.31 -5.55
N VAL A 477 -5.11 -10.21 -4.84
CA VAL A 477 -5.77 -10.27 -3.52
C VAL A 477 -7.18 -10.85 -3.64
N ARG A 478 -7.95 -10.45 -4.65
CA ARG A 478 -9.31 -10.95 -4.89
C ARG A 478 -9.32 -12.47 -5.13
N TYR A 479 -8.49 -12.97 -6.04
CA TYR A 479 -8.47 -14.39 -6.39
C TYR A 479 -7.82 -15.27 -5.32
N LEU A 480 -6.85 -14.76 -4.56
CA LEU A 480 -6.25 -15.50 -3.45
C LEU A 480 -7.29 -15.89 -2.38
N ILE A 481 -8.31 -15.06 -2.18
CA ILE A 481 -9.41 -15.32 -1.23
C ILE A 481 -10.33 -16.45 -1.75
N PHE A 482 -10.50 -16.57 -3.06
CA PHE A 482 -11.40 -17.58 -3.66
C PHE A 482 -10.73 -18.93 -3.92
N GLN A 483 -9.39 -18.97 -4.04
CA GLN A 483 -8.64 -20.19 -4.29
C GLN A 483 -7.29 -20.16 -3.54
N PRO A 484 -7.22 -20.73 -2.31
CA PRO A 484 -5.95 -20.84 -1.60
C PRO A 484 -4.96 -21.73 -2.37
N ALA A 485 -3.66 -21.45 -2.22
CA ALA A 485 -2.61 -22.24 -2.85
C ALA A 485 -2.68 -23.70 -2.39
N SER A 486 -2.66 -24.64 -3.34
CA SER A 486 -2.66 -26.07 -3.01
C SER A 486 -1.38 -26.47 -2.28
N LEU A 487 -1.43 -27.54 -1.47
CA LEU A 487 -0.24 -28.11 -0.81
C LEU A 487 0.86 -28.45 -1.83
N GLN A 488 0.47 -28.95 -3.01
CA GLN A 488 1.37 -29.24 -4.10
C GLN A 488 2.13 -27.97 -4.54
N GLU A 489 1.43 -26.83 -4.59
CA GLU A 489 2.00 -25.54 -4.99
C GLU A 489 2.96 -25.01 -3.94
N ILE A 490 2.59 -25.15 -2.67
CA ILE A 490 3.46 -24.81 -1.53
C ILE A 490 4.75 -25.65 -1.59
N ILE A 491 4.65 -26.95 -1.83
CA ILE A 491 5.82 -27.84 -1.95
C ILE A 491 6.70 -27.44 -3.14
N GLY A 492 6.10 -27.15 -4.29
CA GLY A 492 6.84 -26.65 -5.46
C GLY A 492 7.61 -25.37 -5.15
N ARG A 493 6.97 -24.41 -4.47
CA ARG A 493 7.57 -23.14 -4.04
C ARG A 493 8.76 -23.37 -3.10
N VAL A 494 8.61 -24.25 -2.10
CA VAL A 494 9.67 -24.55 -1.12
C VAL A 494 10.89 -25.19 -1.77
N ILE A 495 10.68 -26.15 -2.68
CA ILE A 495 11.75 -26.83 -3.41
C ILE A 495 12.58 -25.83 -4.23
N LYS A 496 11.92 -24.87 -4.90
CA LYS A 496 12.61 -23.83 -5.68
C LYS A 496 13.31 -22.80 -4.81
N ALA A 497 12.63 -22.23 -3.81
CA ALA A 497 13.21 -21.24 -2.92
C ALA A 497 14.45 -21.75 -2.15
N LYS A 498 14.50 -23.06 -1.87
CA LYS A 498 15.63 -23.73 -1.20
C LYS A 498 16.65 -24.33 -2.18
N ASN A 499 16.46 -24.17 -3.48
CA ASN A 499 17.28 -24.76 -4.55
C ASN A 499 17.53 -26.27 -4.37
N ILE A 500 16.50 -27.01 -3.96
CA ILE A 500 16.59 -28.46 -3.69
C ILE A 500 16.64 -29.20 -5.03
N ARG A 501 17.67 -30.03 -5.24
CA ARG A 501 17.80 -30.88 -6.42
C ARG A 501 16.91 -32.13 -6.27
N TYR A 502 16.16 -32.48 -7.31
CA TYR A 502 15.20 -33.60 -7.29
C TYR A 502 15.30 -34.56 -8.50
N VAL A 503 16.42 -34.58 -9.21
CA VAL A 503 16.63 -35.42 -10.39
C VAL A 503 16.71 -36.91 -10.00
N GLY A 504 15.94 -37.77 -10.67
CA GLY A 504 16.03 -39.24 -10.57
C GLY A 504 15.29 -39.93 -9.42
N LEU A 505 14.72 -39.17 -8.47
CA LEU A 505 14.05 -39.74 -7.28
C LEU A 505 12.51 -39.64 -7.31
N LEU A 506 11.94 -38.93 -8.30
CA LEU A 506 10.52 -38.59 -8.31
C LEU A 506 9.81 -39.07 -9.58
N PRO A 507 8.50 -39.38 -9.51
CA PRO A 507 7.70 -39.71 -10.68
C PRO A 507 7.71 -38.61 -11.75
N PRO A 508 7.67 -38.94 -13.06
CA PRO A 508 7.74 -37.95 -14.15
C PRO A 508 6.67 -36.85 -14.09
N LYS A 509 5.45 -37.18 -13.61
CA LYS A 509 4.37 -36.20 -13.41
C LYS A 509 4.74 -35.15 -12.37
N LEU A 510 5.39 -35.55 -11.28
CA LEU A 510 5.83 -34.66 -10.21
C LEU A 510 7.03 -33.82 -10.66
N ILE A 511 7.96 -34.39 -11.43
CA ILE A 511 9.06 -33.62 -12.05
C ILE A 511 8.50 -32.55 -12.99
N LYS A 512 7.54 -32.90 -13.86
CA LYS A 512 6.88 -31.94 -14.76
C LYS A 512 6.22 -30.82 -13.96
N TYR A 513 5.53 -31.15 -12.87
CA TYR A 513 4.93 -30.18 -11.96
C TYR A 513 5.96 -29.27 -11.28
N LEU A 514 7.02 -29.84 -10.68
CA LEU A 514 8.07 -29.07 -10.02
C LEU A 514 8.85 -28.18 -10.99
N ASN A 515 8.95 -28.57 -12.27
CA ASN A 515 9.52 -27.73 -13.31
C ASN A 515 8.63 -26.52 -13.66
N THR A 516 7.30 -26.61 -13.47
CA THR A 516 6.36 -25.49 -13.66
C THR A 516 6.30 -24.52 -12.47
N ALA A 517 6.96 -24.81 -11.34
CA ALA A 517 6.86 -24.03 -10.10
C ALA A 517 7.47 -22.61 -10.13
N HIS A 518 7.97 -22.13 -11.27
CA HIS A 518 8.30 -20.71 -11.50
C HIS A 518 7.13 -19.94 -12.16
N GLN A 519 6.02 -20.61 -12.44
CA GLN A 519 4.80 -20.07 -13.04
C GLN A 519 3.62 -20.36 -12.13
N CYS A 520 2.55 -19.58 -12.27
CA CYS A 520 1.35 -19.76 -11.47
C CYS A 520 0.67 -21.05 -11.88
N VAL A 521 0.50 -21.99 -10.94
CA VAL A 521 -0.17 -23.27 -11.23
C VAL A 521 -1.67 -23.11 -11.48
N ASN A 522 -2.23 -21.95 -11.08
CA ASN A 522 -3.56 -21.55 -11.51
C ASN A 522 -3.51 -21.12 -12.99
N SER A 523 -4.18 -21.86 -13.86
CA SER A 523 -4.23 -21.59 -15.31
C SER A 523 -4.88 -20.25 -15.68
N GLN A 524 -5.60 -19.62 -14.75
CA GLN A 524 -6.18 -18.28 -14.88
C GLN A 524 -5.24 -17.16 -14.40
N CYS A 525 -4.13 -17.52 -13.76
CA CYS A 525 -3.18 -16.60 -13.17
C CYS A 525 -1.97 -16.45 -14.08
N ARG A 526 -1.78 -15.26 -14.65
CA ARG A 526 -0.59 -14.89 -15.44
C ARG A 526 0.51 -14.25 -14.59
N GLY A 527 0.49 -14.52 -13.28
CA GLY A 527 1.40 -13.93 -12.31
C GLY A 527 2.85 -14.40 -12.45
N VAL A 528 3.77 -13.59 -11.95
CA VAL A 528 5.22 -13.83 -12.03
C VAL A 528 5.78 -14.12 -10.64
N TYR A 529 6.68 -15.09 -10.53
CA TYR A 529 7.31 -15.52 -9.27
C TYR A 529 8.76 -15.04 -9.22
N PHE A 530 9.14 -14.34 -8.16
CA PHE A 530 10.52 -13.95 -7.92
C PHE A 530 11.21 -15.02 -7.07
N ASP A 531 12.38 -15.49 -7.50
CA ASP A 531 13.20 -16.46 -6.77
C ASP A 531 14.08 -15.80 -5.67
N SER A 532 14.03 -14.47 -5.56
CA SER A 532 14.87 -13.66 -4.66
C SER A 532 14.35 -13.62 -3.22
N ARG A 533 15.26 -13.64 -2.24
CA ARG A 533 14.95 -13.48 -0.81
C ARG A 533 14.57 -12.02 -0.50
N PHE A 534 13.56 -11.81 0.35
CA PHE A 534 13.03 -10.48 0.70
C PHE A 534 13.35 -10.09 2.15
N GLU A 535 13.83 -8.86 2.36
CA GLU A 535 14.12 -8.34 3.71
C GLU A 535 12.92 -7.62 4.34
N HIS A 536 12.20 -6.80 3.56
CA HIS A 536 11.00 -6.10 4.01
C HIS A 536 9.92 -6.09 2.92
N ILE A 537 8.70 -6.48 3.25
CA ILE A 537 7.51 -6.15 2.45
C ILE A 537 6.80 -5.04 3.21
N LYS A 538 6.88 -3.81 2.74
CA LYS A 538 6.16 -2.68 3.35
C LYS A 538 4.84 -2.51 2.62
N PHE A 539 3.75 -2.94 3.22
CA PHE A 539 2.43 -2.49 2.81
C PHE A 539 2.27 -1.07 3.36
N VAL A 540 2.32 -0.06 2.49
CA VAL A 540 2.03 1.33 2.87
C VAL A 540 0.67 1.62 2.27
N ASP A 541 -0.29 1.98 3.13
CA ASP A 541 -1.74 2.12 2.89
C ASP A 541 -2.56 0.82 2.95
N PHE A 542 -2.46 0.11 4.08
CA PHE A 542 -3.57 -0.71 4.55
C PHE A 542 -3.91 -0.43 6.01
N CYS A 543 -5.10 0.10 6.18
CA CYS A 543 -5.83 0.12 7.42
C CYS A 543 -6.11 -1.33 7.91
N GLY A 544 -5.14 -1.97 8.56
CA GLY A 544 -5.31 -3.09 9.50
C GLY A 544 -6.12 -4.33 9.06
N LYS A 545 -6.33 -4.59 7.76
CA LYS A 545 -7.26 -5.63 7.27
C LYS A 545 -6.61 -6.90 6.71
N TYR A 546 -5.31 -6.96 6.49
CA TYR A 546 -4.69 -8.13 5.86
C TYR A 546 -3.43 -8.58 6.59
N LYS A 547 -3.61 -9.41 7.61
CA LYS A 547 -2.62 -10.44 7.98
C LYS A 547 -2.92 -11.66 7.10
N VAL A 548 -2.55 -11.58 5.82
CA VAL A 548 -2.52 -12.79 4.98
C VAL A 548 -1.20 -13.49 5.32
N PRO A 549 -1.20 -14.78 5.69
CA PRO A 549 0.02 -15.49 6.01
C PRO A 549 0.81 -15.72 4.72
N PHE A 550 1.70 -14.80 4.38
CA PHE A 550 2.78 -15.02 3.41
C PHE A 550 4.03 -15.62 4.08
N LEU A 551 3.94 -16.03 5.36
CA LEU A 551 5.07 -16.17 6.27
C LEU A 551 5.27 -17.54 6.93
N GLU A 552 4.79 -18.65 6.36
CA GLU A 552 5.33 -19.95 6.81
C GLU A 552 6.64 -20.36 6.10
N TYR A 553 7.20 -19.56 5.16
CA TYR A 553 8.40 -19.97 4.42
C TYR A 553 9.47 -18.92 4.09
N LEU A 554 9.63 -17.84 4.88
CA LEU A 554 10.84 -17.02 4.81
C LEU A 554 11.33 -16.74 6.24
N CYS A 555 12.54 -17.21 6.55
CA CYS A 555 13.09 -17.42 7.90
C CYS A 555 12.91 -16.24 8.88
N SER A 556 12.73 -16.61 10.16
CA SER A 556 12.84 -15.75 11.32
C SER A 556 14.21 -15.01 11.37
N PRO A 557 14.26 -13.77 11.89
CA PRO A 557 15.49 -12.96 12.01
C PRO A 557 16.55 -13.51 12.99
N ARG A 558 16.43 -14.77 13.44
CA ARG A 558 17.40 -15.45 14.34
C ARG A 558 18.16 -16.62 13.69
N CYS A 559 18.10 -16.80 12.38
CA CYS A 559 18.77 -17.92 11.69
C CYS A 559 20.23 -17.63 11.24
N VAL A 560 21.04 -16.97 12.09
CA VAL A 560 22.51 -16.93 11.94
C VAL A 560 23.15 -17.14 13.32
N PRO A 561 23.86 -18.25 13.57
CA PRO A 561 24.99 -18.22 14.49
C PRO A 561 26.11 -17.44 13.79
N ARG A 562 26.62 -16.38 14.42
CA ARG A 562 27.93 -15.83 14.03
C ARG A 562 28.96 -16.94 14.25
N SER A 563 29.54 -17.46 13.17
CA SER A 563 30.76 -18.24 13.29
C SER A 563 31.93 -17.26 13.42
N GLU A 564 32.25 -16.89 14.65
CA GLU A 564 33.66 -16.71 14.98
C GLU A 564 34.28 -18.10 14.94
N THR A 565 35.14 -18.35 13.93
CA THR A 565 36.48 -18.98 14.04
C THR A 565 36.91 -19.69 12.75
N SER A 566 38.09 -19.28 12.27
CA SER A 566 39.10 -19.98 11.44
C SER A 566 38.72 -20.55 10.06
N ALA A 567 39.44 -20.02 9.06
CA ALA A 567 39.51 -20.37 7.63
C ALA A 567 40.01 -21.83 7.37
N PRO A 568 40.01 -22.36 6.11
CA PRO A 568 40.77 -21.79 4.98
C PRO A 568 40.05 -21.73 3.61
N GLU A 569 40.40 -20.67 2.87
CA GLU A 569 40.51 -20.52 1.41
C GLU A 569 39.37 -21.01 0.49
N VAL A 570 38.50 -20.07 0.10
CA VAL A 570 37.63 -20.14 -1.09
C VAL A 570 37.87 -18.86 -1.92
N PRO A 571 37.85 -18.91 -3.27
CA PRO A 571 38.36 -17.82 -4.12
C PRO A 571 37.55 -16.52 -4.03
N PRO A 572 38.11 -15.34 -4.39
CA PRO A 572 37.54 -14.03 -4.09
C PRO A 572 36.29 -13.60 -4.88
N ASP A 573 35.60 -14.49 -5.59
CA ASP A 573 34.58 -14.09 -6.59
C ASP A 573 33.15 -14.55 -6.31
N ALA A 574 32.86 -15.03 -5.09
CA ALA A 574 31.48 -15.21 -4.65
C ALA A 574 30.97 -13.91 -4.01
N GLN A 575 30.65 -12.92 -4.84
CA GLN A 575 29.90 -11.74 -4.41
C GLN A 575 28.61 -12.18 -3.72
N GLU A 576 28.36 -11.62 -2.52
CA GLU A 576 27.11 -11.74 -1.79
C GLU A 576 25.93 -11.54 -2.74
N VAL A 577 25.07 -12.56 -2.87
CA VAL A 577 23.82 -12.46 -3.64
C VAL A 577 22.91 -11.49 -2.90
N ASP A 578 23.01 -10.22 -3.30
CA ASP A 578 22.39 -9.06 -2.67
C ASP A 578 20.86 -9.18 -2.74
N MET A 579 20.21 -9.12 -1.58
CA MET A 579 18.78 -9.45 -1.40
C MET A 579 17.85 -8.33 -1.90
N MET A 580 16.63 -8.68 -2.34
CA MET A 580 15.60 -7.69 -2.65
C MET A 580 15.04 -7.10 -1.35
N LYS A 581 15.31 -5.82 -1.06
CA LYS A 581 15.10 -5.24 0.27
C LYS A 581 13.66 -4.77 0.53
N LYS A 582 12.87 -4.45 -0.50
CA LYS A 582 11.56 -3.80 -0.34
C LYS A 582 10.55 -4.10 -1.45
N VAL A 583 9.42 -4.72 -1.12
CA VAL A 583 8.28 -4.84 -2.05
C VAL A 583 7.08 -4.09 -1.48
N LEU A 584 6.55 -3.12 -2.23
CA LEU A 584 5.34 -2.35 -1.87
C LEU A 584 4.17 -2.83 -2.73
N LEU A 585 3.34 -3.70 -2.16
CA LEU A 585 2.16 -4.29 -2.82
C LEU A 585 0.84 -3.73 -2.28
N GLY A 586 0.91 -2.63 -1.53
CA GLY A 586 -0.22 -2.09 -0.75
C GLY A 586 -1.04 -1.08 -1.54
#